data_AF-A0A7K4DJU2-F1
#
_entry.id   AF-A0A7K4DJU2-F1
#
_cell.length_a   1.000
_cell.length_b   1.000
_cell.length_c   1.000
_cell.angle_alpha   90.00
_cell.angle_beta   90.00
_cell.angle_gamma   90.00
#
_symmetry.space_group_name_H-M   'P 1'
#
loop_
_entity.id
_entity.type
_entity.pdbx_description
1 polymer ?
#
loop_
_entity_poly.entity_id
_entity_poly.type
_entity_poly.pdbx_seq_one_letter_code
_entity_poly.pdbx_strand_id
1 'polypeptide(L)'
;MKVIVQPQKGTYKLLFVDGGRVRGSGFVNLVPTPKGQRPKNFKVRRRGRQLKPTPTRDLITLLRRSSVHLAGESPEFESFLSDLQIPVSRIDICRFCQLEDRFTPVDKATGVRYGGEWICLECAKREMRRELGYMGIFGGSVLIHLEKLLIQVRDLDRVLASVGPERFDRSRTLFDRMEAHEVQKTAHITDLALPPAFAKASGIEYLMPVQQLAVQDGLLEGQHL
;
A
#
# COMPACT_ATOMS: atom_id res chain seq x y z
N MET A 1 16.40 27.52 13.54
CA MET A 1 14.96 27.20 13.68
C MET A 1 14.33 27.17 12.30
N LYS A 2 13.53 26.14 11.99
CA LYS A 2 12.81 26.03 10.71
C LYS A 2 11.33 26.34 10.92
N VAL A 3 10.71 27.00 9.95
CA VAL A 3 9.25 27.20 9.92
C VAL A 3 8.71 26.47 8.72
N ILE A 4 7.84 25.49 8.96
CA ILE A 4 7.15 24.78 7.89
C ILE A 4 5.77 25.37 7.74
N VAL A 5 5.47 25.91 6.57
CA VAL A 5 4.21 26.53 6.23
C VAL A 5 3.35 25.52 5.49
N GLN A 6 2.18 25.21 6.03
CA GLN A 6 1.20 24.28 5.47
C GLN A 6 -0.04 25.07 5.02
N PRO A 7 -0.27 25.20 3.71
CA PRO A 7 -1.50 25.77 3.19
C PRO A 7 -2.70 24.91 3.60
N GLN A 8 -3.72 25.53 4.19
CA GLN A 8 -5.01 24.92 4.47
C GLN A 8 -6.11 25.80 3.86
N LYS A 9 -7.35 25.29 3.78
CA LYS A 9 -8.48 26.08 3.24
C LYS A 9 -8.68 27.38 4.04
N GLY A 10 -8.29 28.51 3.46
CA GLY A 10 -8.45 29.85 4.04
C GLY A 10 -7.53 30.20 5.23
N THR A 11 -6.58 29.33 5.58
CA THR A 11 -5.63 29.56 6.68
C THR A 11 -4.30 28.86 6.41
N TYR A 12 -3.23 29.33 7.04
CA TYR A 12 -1.89 28.76 6.94
C TYR A 12 -1.48 28.26 8.32
N LYS A 13 -1.23 26.95 8.41
CA LYS A 13 -0.68 26.32 9.60
C LYS A 13 0.85 26.42 9.56
N LEU A 14 1.45 26.88 10.64
CA LEU A 14 2.89 27.07 10.79
C LEU A 14 3.41 26.05 11.80
N LEU A 15 4.39 25.24 11.45
CA LEU A 15 5.07 24.36 12.39
C LEU A 15 6.44 24.95 12.73
N PHE A 16 6.66 25.16 14.02
CA PHE A 16 7.91 25.67 14.55
C PHE A 16 8.83 24.50 14.90
N VAL A 17 9.79 24.20 14.02
CA VAL A 17 10.68 23.05 14.15
C VAL A 17 12.05 23.48 14.65
N ASP A 18 12.49 22.84 15.72
CA ASP A 18 13.80 23.06 16.31
C ASP A 18 14.43 21.72 16.72
N GLY A 19 15.69 21.50 16.32
CA GLY A 19 16.38 20.21 16.52
C GLY A 19 15.61 18.99 15.99
N GLY A 20 14.85 19.14 14.90
CA GLY A 20 14.04 18.07 14.30
C GLY A 20 12.71 17.77 15.02
N ARG A 21 12.37 18.50 16.08
CA ARG A 21 11.09 18.34 16.80
C ARG A 21 10.22 19.59 16.70
N VAL A 22 8.91 19.40 16.66
CA VAL A 22 7.94 20.50 16.67
C VAL A 22 7.82 21.07 18.08
N ARG A 23 8.24 22.33 18.28
CA ARG A 23 8.14 23.07 19.55
C ARG A 23 6.77 23.71 19.76
N GLY A 24 6.07 24.00 18.67
CA GLY A 24 4.74 24.56 18.68
C GLY A 24 4.17 24.67 17.27
N SER A 25 2.91 25.07 17.20
CA SER A 25 2.18 25.32 15.96
C SER A 25 1.60 26.74 15.97
N GLY A 26 1.50 27.37 14.82
CA GLY A 26 0.83 28.65 14.62
C GLY A 26 -0.23 28.55 13.54
N PHE A 27 -1.16 29.49 13.53
CA PHE A 27 -2.15 29.65 12.47
C PHE A 27 -2.22 31.11 12.08
N VAL A 28 -2.19 31.40 10.79
CA VAL A 28 -2.29 32.76 10.26
C VAL A 28 -3.19 32.76 9.03
N ASN A 29 -3.96 33.81 8.85
CA ASN A 29 -4.72 34.03 7.62
C ASN A 29 -4.02 35.13 6.81
N LEU A 30 -4.02 35.01 5.49
CA LEU A 30 -3.63 36.11 4.61
C LEU A 30 -4.89 36.80 4.08
N VAL A 31 -4.82 38.12 3.98
CA VAL A 31 -5.88 38.94 3.39
C VAL A 31 -5.27 39.78 2.27
N PRO A 32 -5.88 39.81 1.07
CA PRO A 32 -5.41 40.66 -0.01
C PRO A 32 -5.59 42.13 0.35
N THR A 33 -4.56 42.94 0.12
CA THR A 33 -4.63 44.40 0.22
C THR A 33 -4.05 45.03 -1.05
N PRO A 34 -4.30 46.32 -1.34
CA PRO A 34 -3.73 46.99 -2.51
C PRO A 34 -2.19 46.96 -2.55
N LYS A 35 -1.53 46.77 -1.39
CA LYS A 35 -0.07 46.69 -1.25
C LYS A 35 0.46 45.25 -1.17
N GLY A 36 -0.34 44.26 -1.54
CA GLY A 36 0.01 42.83 -1.47
C GLY A 36 -0.72 42.07 -0.35
N GLN A 37 -0.34 40.82 -0.17
CA GLN A 37 -0.94 39.94 0.85
C GLN A 37 -0.47 40.34 2.26
N ARG A 38 -1.38 40.39 3.25
CA ARG A 38 -1.04 40.77 4.63
C ARG A 38 -1.55 39.77 5.67
N PRO A 39 -0.75 39.47 6.70
CA PRO A 39 -1.13 38.50 7.72
C PRO A 39 -2.14 39.09 8.69
N LYS A 40 -3.15 38.30 9.05
CA LYS A 40 -4.21 38.62 10.01
C LYS A 40 -4.46 37.42 10.92
N ASN A 41 -5.00 37.68 12.11
CA ASN A 41 -5.44 36.66 13.07
C ASN A 41 -4.35 35.63 13.42
N PHE A 42 -3.10 36.06 13.55
CA PHE A 42 -2.01 35.17 13.93
C PHE A 42 -2.22 34.65 15.35
N LYS A 43 -2.26 33.32 15.49
CA LYS A 43 -2.41 32.63 16.78
C LYS A 43 -1.29 31.61 16.92
N VAL A 44 -0.68 31.55 18.10
CA VAL A 44 0.41 30.62 18.40
C VAL A 44 0.01 29.68 19.52
N ARG A 45 0.35 28.41 19.33
CA ARG A 45 0.23 27.34 20.31
C ARG A 45 1.61 26.79 20.62
N ARG A 46 2.07 26.97 21.85
CA ARG A 46 3.25 26.25 22.36
C ARG A 46 2.80 24.90 22.93
N ARG A 47 3.71 23.92 22.95
CA ARG A 47 3.43 22.55 23.41
C ARG A 47 2.64 22.54 24.73
N GLY A 48 1.47 21.92 24.74
CA GLY A 48 0.59 21.80 25.92
C GLY A 48 -0.18 23.06 26.32
N ARG A 49 -0.12 24.16 25.57
CA ARG A 49 -0.87 25.39 25.84
C ARG A 49 -2.00 25.59 24.84
N GLN A 50 -2.99 26.42 25.19
CA GLN A 50 -4.04 26.85 24.27
C GLN A 50 -3.51 27.81 23.20
N LEU A 51 -4.27 27.97 22.11
CA LEU A 51 -3.99 28.98 21.07
C LEU A 51 -4.10 30.38 21.68
N LYS A 52 -3.03 31.18 21.59
CA LYS A 52 -3.05 32.59 22.02
C LYS A 52 -2.91 33.52 20.81
N PRO A 53 -3.77 34.55 20.68
CA PRO A 53 -3.56 35.62 19.72
C PRO A 53 -2.19 36.24 19.95
N THR A 54 -1.42 36.41 18.89
CA THR A 54 -0.07 36.99 18.92
C THR A 54 -0.01 38.10 17.87
N PRO A 55 0.64 39.24 18.16
CA PRO A 55 0.81 40.30 17.17
C PRO A 55 1.41 39.78 15.86
N THR A 56 0.89 40.25 14.73
CA THR A 56 1.39 39.85 13.40
C THR A 56 2.81 40.34 13.12
N ARG A 57 3.26 41.40 13.81
CA ARG A 57 4.66 41.85 13.77
C ARG A 57 5.63 40.77 14.28
N ASP A 58 5.22 39.98 15.26
CA ASP A 58 6.04 38.92 15.82
C ASP A 58 6.19 37.76 14.83
N LEU A 59 5.15 37.48 14.03
CA LEU A 59 5.23 36.53 12.92
C LEU A 59 6.30 36.95 11.91
N ILE A 60 6.28 38.21 11.46
CA ILE A 60 7.25 38.72 10.48
C ILE A 60 8.67 38.61 11.03
N THR A 61 8.86 38.99 12.30
CA THR A 61 10.16 38.90 12.98
C THR A 61 10.63 37.44 13.08
N LEU A 62 9.72 36.52 13.37
CA LEU A 62 10.00 35.09 13.45
C LEU A 62 10.40 34.53 12.07
N LEU A 63 9.63 34.83 11.02
CA LEU A 63 9.90 34.36 9.67
C LEU A 63 11.28 34.84 9.18
N ARG A 64 11.62 36.12 9.40
CA ARG A 64 12.94 36.69 9.02
C ARG A 64 14.13 36.01 9.69
N ARG A 65 13.95 35.45 10.89
CA ARG A 65 15.02 34.76 11.66
C ARG A 65 15.08 33.25 11.40
N SER A 66 14.17 32.72 10.60
CA SER A 66 13.99 31.28 10.41
C SER A 66 14.19 30.88 8.96
N SER A 67 14.57 29.63 8.72
CA SER A 67 14.50 29.05 7.38
C SER A 67 13.06 28.61 7.10
N VAL A 68 12.43 29.27 6.13
CA VAL A 68 11.02 29.03 5.78
C VAL A 68 10.93 27.98 4.69
N HIS A 69 10.13 26.95 4.94
CA HIS A 69 9.83 25.91 3.95
C HIS A 69 8.32 25.82 3.72
N LEU A 70 7.88 25.80 2.46
CA LEU A 70 6.48 25.69 2.08
C LEU A 70 6.15 24.23 1.72
N ALA A 71 5.15 23.68 2.41
CA ALA A 71 4.70 22.30 2.30
C ALA A 71 3.42 22.19 1.44
N GLY A 72 3.53 22.64 0.20
CA GLY A 72 2.44 22.73 -0.76
C GLY A 72 2.58 23.97 -1.63
N GLU A 73 1.73 24.10 -2.63
CA GLU A 73 1.73 25.29 -3.48
C GLU A 73 0.78 26.35 -2.92
N SER A 74 1.28 27.58 -2.79
CA SER A 74 0.44 28.74 -2.45
C SER A 74 1.07 30.02 -3.03
N PRO A 75 0.54 30.53 -4.16
CA PRO A 75 1.05 31.76 -4.76
C PRO A 75 0.84 32.98 -3.84
N GLU A 76 -0.22 32.97 -3.03
CA GLU A 76 -0.51 34.03 -2.07
C GLU A 76 0.56 34.14 -0.97
N PHE A 77 0.98 33.00 -0.43
CA PHE A 77 1.99 32.97 0.63
C PHE A 77 3.38 33.24 0.07
N GLU A 78 3.69 32.73 -1.13
CA GLU A 78 4.94 33.05 -1.84
C GLU A 78 5.04 34.56 -2.13
N SER A 79 3.95 35.20 -2.61
CA SER A 79 3.89 36.65 -2.79
C SER A 79 4.10 37.41 -1.47
N PHE A 80 3.45 36.98 -0.38
CA PHE A 80 3.64 37.58 0.95
C PHE A 80 5.09 37.51 1.43
N LEU A 81 5.77 36.37 1.24
CA LEU A 81 7.18 36.22 1.60
C LEU A 81 8.10 37.05 0.69
N SER A 82 7.76 37.13 -0.60
CA SER A 82 8.50 37.93 -1.59
C SER A 82 8.44 39.43 -1.27
N ASP A 83 7.27 39.96 -0.89
CA ASP A 83 7.10 41.35 -0.42
C ASP A 83 8.03 41.68 0.76
N LEU A 84 8.32 40.68 1.59
CA LEU A 84 9.17 40.80 2.77
C LEU A 84 10.65 40.47 2.49
N GLN A 85 10.99 40.07 1.26
CA GLN A 85 12.31 39.58 0.86
C GLN A 85 12.78 38.39 1.70
N ILE A 86 11.86 37.48 2.05
CA ILE A 86 12.17 36.27 2.84
C ILE A 86 12.35 35.10 1.87
N PRO A 87 13.52 34.43 1.84
CA PRO A 87 13.72 33.27 0.97
C PRO A 87 12.84 32.11 1.42
N VAL A 88 12.23 31.43 0.45
CA VAL A 88 11.39 30.25 0.67
C VAL A 88 11.91 29.08 -0.14
N SER A 89 11.80 27.88 0.41
CA SER A 89 12.08 26.63 -0.29
C SER A 89 10.90 25.68 -0.17
N ARG A 90 10.67 24.84 -1.18
CA ARG A 90 9.60 23.85 -1.15
C ARG A 90 10.07 22.57 -0.47
N ILE A 91 9.18 21.92 0.26
CA ILE A 91 9.45 20.64 0.92
C ILE A 91 8.22 19.75 0.91
N ASP A 92 8.43 18.48 0.59
CA ASP A 92 7.40 17.46 0.71
C ASP A 92 7.45 16.85 2.11
N ILE A 93 6.29 16.68 2.73
CA ILE A 93 6.15 16.21 4.12
C ILE A 93 5.01 15.22 4.24
N CYS A 94 5.21 14.20 5.07
CA CYS A 94 4.23 13.12 5.28
C CYS A 94 2.88 13.67 5.78
N ARG A 95 1.81 13.50 5.00
CA ARG A 95 0.45 13.98 5.34
C ARG A 95 -0.01 13.58 6.74
N PHE A 96 0.17 12.30 7.11
CA PHE A 96 -0.18 11.80 8.45
C PHE A 96 0.56 12.52 9.60
N CYS A 97 1.84 12.84 9.41
CA CYS A 97 2.57 13.61 10.41
C CYS A 97 2.01 15.02 10.55
N GLN A 98 1.58 15.66 9.45
CA GLN A 98 0.98 16.99 9.48
C GLN A 98 -0.29 17.07 10.34
N LEU A 99 -1.11 16.01 10.26
CA LEU A 99 -2.35 15.89 11.03
C LEU A 99 -2.08 15.79 12.54
N GLU A 100 -1.00 15.11 12.93
CA GLU A 100 -0.63 14.86 14.33
C GLU A 100 0.38 15.87 14.91
N ASP A 101 0.47 17.08 14.32
CA ASP A 101 1.43 18.13 14.70
C ASP A 101 2.90 17.67 14.75
N ARG A 102 3.24 16.66 13.93
CA ARG A 102 4.60 16.20 13.70
C ARG A 102 5.13 16.68 12.37
N PHE A 103 6.44 16.57 12.22
CA PHE A 103 7.16 16.92 11.00
C PHE A 103 8.08 15.77 10.62
N THR A 104 7.89 15.23 9.43
CA THR A 104 8.82 14.30 8.78
C THR A 104 8.88 14.68 7.30
N PRO A 105 10.04 15.10 6.79
CA PRO A 105 10.22 15.30 5.36
C PRO A 105 10.12 13.96 4.64
N VAL A 106 9.55 13.98 3.45
CA VAL A 106 9.41 12.78 2.62
C VAL A 106 9.89 13.12 1.23
N ASP A 107 10.70 12.23 0.67
CA ASP A 107 11.12 12.26 -0.72
C ASP A 107 10.88 10.87 -1.34
N LYS A 108 11.07 10.73 -2.66
CA LYS A 108 10.90 9.44 -3.34
C LYS A 108 11.88 8.36 -2.82
N ALA A 109 13.00 8.76 -2.23
CA ALA A 109 14.01 7.83 -1.73
C ALA A 109 13.74 7.34 -0.31
N THR A 110 13.09 8.12 0.55
CA THR A 110 12.79 7.72 1.95
C THR A 110 11.32 7.41 2.19
N GLY A 111 10.44 7.89 1.30
CA GLY A 111 9.01 7.70 1.38
C GLY A 111 8.56 6.29 1.05
N VAL A 112 7.39 5.96 1.55
CA VAL A 112 6.60 4.77 1.20
C VAL A 112 5.37 5.24 0.46
N ARG A 113 5.06 4.62 -0.68
CA ARG A 113 3.87 4.93 -1.47
C ARG A 113 2.62 4.35 -0.80
N TYR A 114 1.56 5.14 -0.70
CA TYR A 114 0.26 4.72 -0.19
C TYR A 114 -0.85 5.62 -0.75
N GLY A 115 -1.90 5.05 -1.35
CA GLY A 115 -3.04 5.82 -1.83
C GLY A 115 -2.70 6.92 -2.86
N GLY A 116 -1.62 6.73 -3.63
CA GLY A 116 -1.13 7.70 -4.61
C GLY A 116 -0.25 8.84 -4.05
N GLU A 117 0.01 8.87 -2.75
CA GLU A 117 0.90 9.83 -2.08
C GLU A 117 2.12 9.15 -1.45
N TRP A 118 3.09 9.94 -0.99
CA TRP A 118 4.27 9.47 -0.27
C TRP A 118 4.17 9.78 1.22
N ILE A 119 4.34 8.77 2.05
CA ILE A 119 4.28 8.87 3.51
C ILE A 119 5.59 8.38 4.14
N CYS A 120 5.88 8.80 5.37
CA CYS A 120 7.10 8.32 6.03
C CYS A 120 6.93 6.86 6.49
N LEU A 121 8.05 6.13 6.61
CA LEU A 121 8.07 4.72 7.00
C LEU A 121 7.33 4.45 8.32
N GLU A 122 7.46 5.33 9.32
CA GLU A 122 6.79 5.17 10.61
C GLU A 122 5.26 5.28 10.49
N CYS A 123 4.77 6.22 9.68
CA CYS A 123 3.34 6.32 9.39
C CYS A 123 2.86 5.13 8.55
N ALA A 124 3.67 4.67 7.59
CA ALA A 124 3.34 3.49 6.79
C ALA A 124 3.22 2.22 7.64
N LYS A 125 4.14 1.98 8.58
CA LYS A 125 4.05 0.84 9.52
C LYS A 125 2.78 0.91 10.38
N ARG A 126 2.44 2.11 10.87
CA ARG A 126 1.21 2.32 11.66
C ARG A 126 -0.03 2.03 10.83
N GLU A 127 -0.10 2.53 9.60
CA GLU A 127 -1.26 2.31 8.74
C GLU A 127 -1.35 0.84 8.31
N MET A 128 -0.23 0.20 7.98
CA MET A 128 -0.19 -1.23 7.69
C MET A 128 -0.78 -2.06 8.82
N ARG A 129 -0.37 -1.81 10.08
CA ARG A 129 -0.91 -2.53 11.24
C ARG A 129 -2.40 -2.25 11.43
N ARG A 130 -2.86 -1.04 11.09
CA ARG A 130 -4.27 -0.66 11.17
C ARG A 130 -5.13 -1.39 10.15
N GLU A 131 -4.69 -1.40 8.89
CA GLU A 131 -5.35 -2.10 7.78
C GLU A 131 -5.39 -3.61 8.00
N LEU A 132 -4.27 -4.22 8.41
CA LEU A 132 -4.24 -5.63 8.77
C LEU A 132 -5.18 -5.94 9.95
N GLY A 133 -5.28 -5.03 10.93
CA GLY A 133 -6.25 -5.17 12.02
C GLY A 133 -7.72 -5.19 11.55
N TYR A 134 -8.05 -4.52 10.45
CA TYR A 134 -9.38 -4.61 9.84
C TYR A 134 -9.60 -5.92 9.08
N MET A 135 -8.54 -6.51 8.53
CA MET A 135 -8.59 -7.78 7.79
C MET A 135 -8.64 -9.02 8.71
N GLY A 136 -8.17 -8.89 9.94
CA GLY A 136 -8.23 -9.96 10.95
C GLY A 136 -7.07 -9.98 11.93
N ILE A 137 -6.99 -11.03 12.73
CA ILE A 137 -5.90 -11.22 13.71
C ILE A 137 -4.74 -11.92 13.01
N PHE A 138 -3.64 -11.18 12.82
CA PHE A 138 -2.39 -11.73 12.32
C PHE A 138 -1.43 -12.03 13.48
N GLY A 139 -0.70 -13.15 13.39
CA GLY A 139 0.36 -13.47 14.35
C GLY A 139 1.54 -12.48 14.27
N GLY A 140 2.24 -12.27 15.38
CA GLY A 140 3.35 -11.31 15.46
C GLY A 140 4.49 -11.59 14.47
N SER A 141 4.76 -12.86 14.16
CA SER A 141 5.76 -13.25 13.15
C SER A 141 5.42 -12.75 11.74
N VAL A 142 4.14 -12.79 11.36
CA VAL A 142 3.65 -12.31 10.06
C VAL A 142 3.81 -10.79 9.98
N LEU A 143 3.47 -10.06 11.04
CA LEU A 143 3.65 -8.60 11.09
C LEU A 143 5.11 -8.22 10.91
N ILE A 144 6.04 -8.91 11.57
CA ILE A 144 7.49 -8.65 11.42
C ILE A 144 7.93 -8.89 9.97
N HIS A 145 7.43 -9.94 9.32
CA HIS A 145 7.74 -10.22 7.92
C HIS A 145 7.19 -9.13 6.98
N LEU A 146 5.95 -8.72 7.17
CA LEU A 146 5.32 -7.64 6.40
C LEU A 146 6.02 -6.30 6.60
N GLU A 147 6.49 -6.00 7.82
CA GLU A 147 7.29 -4.78 8.07
C GLU A 147 8.63 -4.81 7.33
N LYS A 148 9.29 -5.97 7.24
CA LYS A 148 10.51 -6.14 6.45
C LYS A 148 10.23 -5.95 4.95
N LEU A 149 9.14 -6.54 4.45
CA LEU A 149 8.69 -6.36 3.07
C LEU A 149 8.39 -4.89 2.78
N LEU A 150 7.73 -4.17 3.69
CA LEU A 150 7.43 -2.75 3.55
C LEU A 150 8.71 -1.90 3.43
N ILE A 151 9.75 -2.21 4.19
CA ILE A 151 11.04 -1.52 4.13
C ILE A 151 11.72 -1.73 2.77
N GLN A 152 11.60 -2.94 2.21
CA GLN A 152 12.22 -3.30 0.92
C GLN A 152 11.45 -2.73 -0.28
N VAL A 153 10.13 -2.95 -0.30
CA VAL A 153 9.27 -2.61 -1.45
C VAL A 153 8.91 -1.12 -1.47
N ARG A 154 8.79 -0.48 -0.29
CA ARG A 154 8.38 0.92 -0.12
C ARG A 154 7.07 1.28 -0.83
N ASP A 155 6.16 0.32 -0.91
CA ASP A 155 4.81 0.50 -1.45
C ASP A 155 3.84 -0.26 -0.54
N LEU A 156 3.10 0.49 0.28
CA LEU A 156 2.16 -0.08 1.24
C LEU A 156 0.97 -0.73 0.53
N ASP A 157 0.50 -0.15 -0.57
CA ASP A 157 -0.63 -0.70 -1.33
C ASP A 157 -0.27 -2.10 -1.86
N ARG A 158 0.96 -2.28 -2.38
CA ARG A 158 1.45 -3.60 -2.82
C ARG A 158 1.60 -4.60 -1.69
N VAL A 159 2.12 -4.16 -0.54
CA VAL A 159 2.29 -5.04 0.62
C VAL A 159 0.93 -5.50 1.14
N LEU A 160 -0.06 -4.61 1.23
CA LEU A 160 -1.43 -4.97 1.63
C LEU A 160 -2.09 -5.89 0.60
N ALA A 161 -1.90 -5.64 -0.70
CA ALA A 161 -2.40 -6.51 -1.77
C ALA A 161 -1.83 -7.94 -1.69
N SER A 162 -0.61 -8.12 -1.18
CA SER A 162 -0.03 -9.47 -0.99
C SER A 162 -0.72 -10.30 0.09
N VAL A 163 -1.44 -9.65 1.00
CA VAL A 163 -2.18 -10.28 2.11
C VAL A 163 -3.67 -10.42 1.78
N GLY A 164 -4.18 -9.56 0.88
CA GLY A 164 -5.59 -9.50 0.51
C GLY A 164 -6.08 -10.77 -0.20
N PRO A 165 -7.38 -11.10 -0.07
CA PRO A 165 -8.01 -12.20 -0.79
C PRO A 165 -8.34 -11.76 -2.22
N GLU A 166 -7.33 -11.40 -3.03
CA GLU A 166 -7.50 -11.53 -4.47
C GLU A 166 -7.32 -13.02 -4.76
N ARG A 167 -8.48 -13.68 -5.00
CA ARG A 167 -8.65 -15.08 -5.39
C ARG A 167 -7.32 -15.71 -5.76
N PHE A 168 -6.82 -16.66 -4.98
CA PHE A 168 -5.67 -17.49 -5.35
C PHE A 168 -5.85 -17.88 -6.81
N ASP A 169 -5.17 -17.17 -7.69
CA ASP A 169 -5.30 -17.37 -9.11
C ASP A 169 -4.50 -18.63 -9.34
N ARG A 170 -5.21 -19.77 -9.35
CA ARG A 170 -4.60 -21.08 -9.50
C ARG A 170 -3.72 -21.10 -10.74
N SER A 171 -3.97 -20.27 -11.75
CA SER A 171 -3.12 -20.13 -12.93
C SER A 171 -1.70 -19.65 -12.61
N ARG A 172 -1.50 -18.85 -11.56
CA ARG A 172 -0.17 -18.37 -11.13
C ARG A 172 0.64 -19.41 -10.36
N THR A 173 -0.02 -20.47 -9.88
CA THR A 173 0.60 -21.60 -9.17
C THR A 173 0.46 -22.92 -9.93
N LEU A 174 -0.10 -22.90 -11.15
CA LEU A 174 -0.31 -24.08 -11.97
C LEU A 174 1.01 -24.43 -12.67
N PHE A 175 1.71 -25.42 -12.14
CA PHE A 175 2.96 -25.90 -12.73
C PHE A 175 2.72 -26.82 -13.92
N ASP A 176 1.68 -27.67 -13.85
CA ASP A 176 1.36 -28.65 -14.88
C ASP A 176 -0.16 -28.93 -14.89
N ARG A 177 -0.69 -29.29 -16.07
CA ARG A 177 -2.08 -29.68 -16.27
C ARG A 177 -2.11 -31.00 -17.02
N MET A 178 -2.47 -32.07 -16.32
CA MET A 178 -2.72 -33.37 -16.95
C MET A 178 -4.01 -33.30 -17.76
N GLU A 179 -3.91 -33.50 -19.08
CA GLU A 179 -5.07 -33.63 -19.95
C GLU A 179 -5.76 -34.99 -19.71
N ALA A 180 -7.10 -34.97 -19.73
CA ALA A 180 -7.87 -36.20 -19.66
C ALA A 180 -7.65 -36.98 -20.96
N HIS A 181 -7.27 -38.25 -20.85
CA HIS A 181 -7.16 -39.14 -22.01
C HIS A 181 -8.56 -39.40 -22.57
N GLU A 182 -8.67 -39.56 -23.90
CA GLU A 182 -9.94 -39.91 -24.52
C GLU A 182 -10.51 -41.19 -23.91
N VAL A 183 -11.82 -41.20 -23.63
CA VAL A 183 -12.50 -42.37 -23.07
C VAL A 183 -12.52 -43.47 -24.13
N GLN A 184 -11.64 -44.46 -23.98
CA GLN A 184 -11.59 -45.61 -24.87
C GLN A 184 -12.86 -46.45 -24.71
N LYS A 185 -13.52 -46.78 -25.83
CA LYS A 185 -14.65 -47.73 -25.82
C LYS A 185 -14.10 -49.12 -25.57
N THR A 186 -14.59 -49.77 -24.51
CA THR A 186 -14.18 -51.12 -24.15
C THR A 186 -15.29 -52.13 -24.47
N ALA A 187 -14.89 -53.33 -24.86
CA ALA A 187 -15.82 -54.41 -25.19
C ALA A 187 -16.49 -54.97 -23.94
N HIS A 188 -17.72 -55.45 -24.11
CA HIS A 188 -18.38 -56.24 -23.08
C HIS A 188 -17.76 -57.64 -23.03
N ILE A 189 -17.70 -58.27 -21.86
CA ILE A 189 -17.01 -59.55 -21.69
C ILE A 189 -17.61 -60.68 -22.53
N THR A 190 -18.89 -60.58 -22.87
CA THR A 190 -19.59 -61.56 -23.72
C THR A 190 -19.25 -61.44 -25.19
N ASP A 191 -18.68 -60.31 -25.60
CA ASP A 191 -18.29 -60.06 -27.00
C ASP A 191 -16.92 -60.69 -27.31
N LEU A 192 -16.22 -61.18 -26.29
CA LEU A 192 -14.93 -61.86 -26.41
C LEU A 192 -15.13 -63.33 -26.74
N ALA A 193 -14.19 -63.91 -27.48
CA ALA A 193 -14.13 -65.34 -27.78
C ALA A 193 -13.69 -66.18 -26.56
N LEU A 194 -14.43 -66.06 -25.45
CA LEU A 194 -14.19 -66.75 -24.19
C LEU A 194 -15.34 -67.72 -23.87
N PRO A 195 -15.06 -68.82 -23.14
CA PRO A 195 -16.12 -69.72 -22.70
C PRO A 195 -17.17 -68.98 -21.82
N PRO A 196 -18.49 -69.17 -22.05
CA PRO A 196 -19.53 -68.47 -21.29
C PRO A 196 -19.48 -68.70 -19.77
N ALA A 197 -19.01 -69.88 -19.35
CA ALA A 197 -18.79 -70.20 -17.95
C ALA A 197 -17.75 -69.28 -17.28
N PHE A 198 -16.70 -68.90 -18.03
CA PHE A 198 -15.66 -67.99 -17.55
C PHE A 198 -16.19 -66.55 -17.46
N ALA A 199 -16.88 -66.07 -18.49
CA ALA A 199 -17.48 -64.73 -18.48
C ALA A 199 -18.41 -64.55 -17.27
N LYS A 200 -19.25 -65.54 -16.97
CA LYS A 200 -20.16 -65.51 -15.81
C LYS A 200 -19.43 -65.57 -14.46
N ALA A 201 -18.30 -66.29 -14.38
CA ALA A 201 -17.52 -66.41 -13.14
C ALA A 201 -16.63 -65.18 -12.88
N SER A 202 -16.26 -64.43 -13.92
CA SER A 202 -15.33 -63.29 -13.82
C SER A 202 -15.88 -62.10 -13.01
N GLY A 203 -17.21 -61.93 -12.97
CA GLY A 203 -17.86 -60.79 -12.32
C GLY A 203 -17.63 -59.43 -13.01
N ILE A 204 -17.09 -59.43 -14.23
CA ILE A 204 -16.76 -58.21 -14.99
C ILE A 204 -17.77 -58.06 -16.13
N GLU A 205 -18.34 -56.86 -16.30
CA GLU A 205 -19.25 -56.56 -17.42
C GLU A 205 -18.47 -55.99 -18.63
N TYR A 206 -17.59 -55.01 -18.40
CA TYR A 206 -16.79 -54.36 -19.43
C TYR A 206 -15.30 -54.46 -19.13
N LEU A 207 -14.49 -54.58 -20.17
CA LEU A 207 -13.03 -54.54 -20.03
C LEU A 207 -12.55 -53.15 -19.58
N MET A 208 -11.42 -53.12 -18.86
CA MET A 208 -10.66 -51.90 -18.63
C MET A 208 -9.88 -51.51 -19.91
N PRO A 209 -9.54 -50.23 -20.13
CA PRO A 209 -8.79 -49.78 -21.31
C PRO A 209 -7.51 -50.59 -21.59
N VAL A 210 -6.72 -50.86 -20.54
CA VAL A 210 -5.49 -51.66 -20.66
C VAL A 210 -5.79 -53.12 -21.04
N GLN A 211 -6.91 -53.68 -20.55
CA GLN A 211 -7.34 -55.03 -20.91
C GLN A 211 -7.85 -55.09 -22.35
N GLN A 212 -8.53 -54.04 -22.82
CA GLN A 212 -8.96 -53.90 -24.20
C GLN A 212 -7.75 -53.87 -25.15
N LEU A 213 -6.69 -53.14 -24.78
CA LEU A 213 -5.43 -53.13 -25.55
C LEU A 213 -4.80 -54.51 -25.60
N ALA A 214 -4.66 -55.20 -24.46
CA ALA A 214 -4.10 -56.54 -24.43
C ALA A 214 -4.87 -57.53 -25.32
N VAL A 215 -6.21 -57.46 -25.31
CA VAL A 215 -7.05 -58.28 -26.18
C VAL A 215 -6.85 -57.92 -27.66
N GLN A 216 -6.76 -56.62 -28.00
CA GLN A 216 -6.51 -56.15 -29.37
C GLN A 216 -5.13 -56.57 -29.90
N ASP A 217 -4.14 -56.62 -29.02
CA ASP A 217 -2.77 -57.03 -29.34
C ASP A 217 -2.61 -58.58 -29.37
N GLY A 218 -3.71 -59.33 -29.30
CA GLY A 218 -3.71 -60.77 -29.56
C GLY A 218 -3.55 -61.66 -28.31
N LEU A 219 -3.88 -61.16 -27.10
CA LEU A 219 -3.87 -61.97 -25.87
C LEU A 219 -4.61 -63.31 -26.03
N LEU A 220 -5.80 -63.27 -26.64
CA LEU A 220 -6.65 -64.45 -26.80
C LEU A 220 -6.20 -65.37 -27.94
N GLU A 221 -5.30 -64.89 -28.78
CA GLU A 221 -4.72 -65.60 -29.92
C GLU A 221 -3.35 -66.22 -29.57
N GLY A 222 -2.88 -66.02 -28.32
CA GLY A 222 -1.59 -66.53 -27.84
C GLY A 222 -0.39 -65.74 -28.35
N GLN A 223 -0.60 -64.50 -28.80
CA GLN A 223 0.50 -63.61 -29.20
C GLN A 223 1.27 -63.11 -27.97
N HIS A 224 2.57 -62.87 -28.14
CA HIS A 224 3.40 -62.28 -27.09
C HIS A 224 3.11 -60.77 -27.01
N LEU A 225 2.71 -60.30 -25.82
CA LEU A 225 2.46 -58.90 -25.48
C LEU A 225 3.67 -58.24 -24.81
#